data_AF-A0A0F8VGT1-F1
#
_entry.id   AF-A0A0F8VGT1-F1
#
_cell.length_a   1.000
_cell.length_b   1.000
_cell.length_c   1.000
_cell.angle_alpha   90.00
_cell.angle_beta   90.00
_cell.angle_gamma   90.00
#
_symmetry.space_group_name_H-M   'P 1'
#
loop_
_entity.id
_entity.type
_entity.pdbx_description
1 polymer ?
#
loop_
_entity_poly.entity_id
_entity_poly.type
_entity_poly.pdbx_seq_one_letter_code
_entity_poly.pdbx_strand_id
1 'polypeptide(L)' 'MNQNNNTQFNIAQFYKKYLKGPKIFNNRDALEPSFVPDVLPHRDVQIEDIAEKTACALLGNAPPSFLCYGQTGTGKT' A
#
# COMPACT_ATOMS: atom_id res chain seq x y z
N MET A 1 3.30 36.30 -43.62
CA MET A 1 2.62 36.69 -42.37
C MET A 1 2.57 35.47 -41.46
N ASN A 2 2.63 35.71 -40.15
CA ASN A 2 3.34 34.96 -39.12
C ASN A 2 2.91 33.48 -38.92
N GLN A 3 3.88 32.54 -38.92
CA GLN A 3 3.70 31.20 -38.38
C GLN A 3 3.86 31.26 -36.86
N ASN A 4 2.75 31.33 -36.12
CA ASN A 4 2.75 31.09 -34.68
C ASN A 4 2.20 29.67 -34.43
N ASN A 5 3.11 28.70 -34.47
CA ASN A 5 2.88 27.31 -34.11
C ASN A 5 2.62 27.20 -32.60
N ASN A 6 1.39 27.45 -32.16
CA ASN A 6 0.93 27.01 -30.85
C ASN A 6 0.43 25.56 -30.95
N THR A 7 1.36 24.61 -31.05
CA THR A 7 1.08 23.22 -30.67
C THR A 7 0.97 23.16 -29.16
N GLN A 8 -0.16 23.64 -28.64
CA GLN A 8 -0.50 23.51 -27.23
C GLN A 8 -0.77 22.03 -26.95
N PHE A 9 -0.01 21.44 -26.03
CA PHE A 9 -0.19 20.06 -25.61
C PHE A 9 -1.60 19.86 -25.02
N ASN A 10 -2.42 19.05 -25.68
CA ASN A 10 -3.78 18.76 -25.23
C ASN A 10 -3.76 17.59 -24.22
N ILE A 11 -3.74 17.96 -22.94
CA ILE A 11 -3.72 17.03 -21.79
C ILE A 11 -4.92 16.07 -21.82
N ALA A 12 -6.10 16.55 -22.22
CA ALA A 12 -7.32 15.74 -22.26
C ALA A 12 -7.23 14.62 -23.32
N GLN A 13 -6.67 14.91 -24.49
CA GLN A 13 -6.44 13.90 -25.52
C GLN A 13 -5.38 12.88 -25.10
N PHE A 14 -4.33 13.32 -24.41
CA PHE A 14 -3.31 12.44 -23.85
C PHE A 14 -3.89 11.46 -22.82
N TYR A 15 -4.66 11.93 -21.84
CA TYR A 15 -5.29 11.07 -20.84
C TYR A 15 -6.29 10.07 -21.43
N LYS A 16 -7.07 10.48 -22.43
CA LYS A 16 -7.96 9.55 -23.16
C LYS A 16 -7.19 8.43 -23.86
N LYS A 17 -6.01 8.73 -24.41
CA LYS A 17 -5.14 7.73 -25.05
C LYS A 17 -4.48 6.82 -24.01
N TYR A 18 -4.05 7.38 -22.88
CA TYR A 18 -3.46 6.64 -21.77
C TYR A 18 -4.46 5.63 -21.15
N LEU A 19 -5.70 6.06 -20.90
CA LEU A 19 -6.76 5.20 -20.35
C LEU A 19 -7.14 4.02 -21.26
N LYS A 20 -6.95 4.17 -22.57
CA LYS A 20 -7.19 3.12 -23.58
C LYS A 20 -5.99 2.19 -23.79
N GLY A 21 -4.86 2.45 -23.13
CA GLY A 21 -3.69 1.58 -23.20
C GLY A 21 -3.98 0.20 -22.58
N PRO A 22 -3.23 -0.84 -22.98
CA PRO A 22 -3.36 -2.17 -22.41
C PRO A 22 -3.07 -2.11 -20.90
N LYS A 23 -4.05 -2.55 -20.09
CA LYS A 23 -3.88 -2.67 -18.64
C LYS A 23 -3.28 -4.04 -18.33
N ILE A 24 -2.05 -4.05 -17.83
CA ILE A 24 -1.34 -5.28 -17.42
C ILE A 24 -1.81 -5.73 -16.03
N PHE A 25 -2.13 -4.77 -15.15
CA PHE A 25 -2.55 -5.03 -13.78
C PHE A 25 -4.06 -4.86 -13.63
N ASN A 26 -4.70 -5.84 -12.97
CA ASN A 26 -6.12 -5.75 -12.60
C ASN A 26 -6.33 -4.79 -11.41
N ASN A 27 -5.46 -4.88 -10.40
CA ASN A 27 -5.43 -3.98 -9.25
C ASN A 27 -3.97 -3.55 -8.98
N ARG A 28 -3.67 -2.27 -9.20
CA ARG A 28 -2.32 -1.73 -8.97
C ARG A 28 -2.10 -1.36 -7.50
N ASP A 29 -3.18 -1.06 -6.78
CA ASP A 29 -3.14 -0.58 -5.41
C ASP A 29 -2.63 -1.69 -4.47
N ALA A 30 -2.91 -2.95 -4.81
CA ALA A 30 -2.38 -4.11 -4.09
C ALA A 30 -0.84 -4.24 -4.14
N LEU A 31 -0.17 -3.54 -5.06
CA LEU A 31 1.29 -3.51 -5.17
C LEU A 31 1.91 -2.30 -4.47
N GLU A 32 1.08 -1.39 -3.94
CA GLU A 32 1.58 -0.24 -3.22
C GLU A 32 2.20 -0.67 -1.90
N PRO A 33 3.38 -0.14 -1.49
CA PRO A 33 4.00 -0.50 -0.22
C PRO A 33 3.15 -0.20 1.03
N SER A 34 2.16 0.70 0.90
CA SER A 34 1.20 1.07 1.94
C SER A 34 0.01 0.10 2.04
N PHE A 35 -0.13 -0.82 1.08
CA PHE A 35 -1.23 -1.78 1.05
C PHE A 35 -1.04 -2.82 2.14
N VAL A 36 -2.00 -2.87 3.07
CA VAL A 36 -2.07 -3.90 4.11
C VAL A 36 -3.05 -4.97 3.65
N PRO A 37 -2.61 -6.20 3.37
CA PRO A 37 -3.51 -7.28 2.97
C PRO A 37 -4.31 -7.80 4.17
N ASP A 38 -5.50 -8.35 3.90
CA ASP A 38 -6.36 -8.96 4.93
C ASP A 38 -5.73 -10.22 5.56
N VAL A 39 -4.86 -10.91 4.81
CA VAL A 39 -4.19 -12.14 5.24
C VAL A 39 -2.69 -11.98 5.07
N LEU A 40 -1.97 -12.17 6.17
CA LEU A 40 -0.51 -12.23 6.20
C LEU A 40 -0.08 -13.70 6.31
N PRO A 41 0.27 -14.37 5.19
CA PRO A 41 0.61 -15.79 5.23
C PRO A 41 1.87 -16.03 6.07
N HIS A 42 1.89 -17.15 6.81
CA HIS A 42 3.01 -17.57 7.67
C HIS A 42 3.34 -16.62 8.84
N ARG A 43 2.44 -15.69 9.17
CA ARG A 43 2.58 -14.72 10.27
C ARG A 43 1.69 -15.03 11.47
N ASP A 44 0.97 -16.15 11.46
CA ASP A 44 -0.07 -16.49 12.44
C ASP A 44 0.44 -16.44 13.89
N VAL A 45 1.59 -17.06 14.15
CA VAL A 45 2.20 -17.10 15.49
C VAL A 45 2.58 -15.71 16.00
N GLN A 46 3.13 -14.85 15.14
CA GLN A 46 3.49 -13.49 15.55
C GLN A 46 2.26 -12.61 15.75
N ILE A 47 1.21 -12.82 14.95
CA ILE A 47 -0.07 -12.10 15.10
C ILE A 47 -0.72 -12.48 16.44
N GLU A 48 -0.74 -13.77 16.77
CA GLU A 48 -1.30 -14.27 18.03
C GLU A 48 -0.56 -13.69 19.24
N ASP A 49 0.78 -13.74 19.26
CA ASP A 49 1.60 -13.18 20.34
C ASP A 49 1.40 -11.67 20.54
N ILE A 50 1.27 -10.89 19.45
CA ILE A 50 0.97 -9.46 19.53
C ILE A 50 -0.46 -9.22 20.02
N ALA A 51 -1.42 -10.02 19.54
CA ALA A 51 -2.82 -9.92 19.96
C ALA A 51 -2.98 -10.22 21.46
N GLU A 52 -2.33 -11.26 21.98
CA GLU A 52 -2.34 -11.59 23.41
C GLU A 52 -1.77 -10.45 24.27
N LYS A 53 -0.65 -9.85 23.86
CA LYS A 53 -0.03 -8.72 24.58
C LYS A 53 -0.92 -7.50 24.59
N THR A 54 -1.59 -7.21 23.47
CA THR A 54 -2.42 -6.01 23.30
C THR A 54 -3.85 -6.20 23.81
N ALA A 55 -4.31 -7.44 24.03
CA ALA A 55 -5.67 -7.74 24.49
C ALA A 55 -6.04 -7.04 25.80
N CYS A 56 -5.08 -6.85 26.72
CA CYS A 56 -5.31 -6.15 27.97
C CYS A 56 -5.72 -4.67 27.78
N ALA A 57 -5.40 -4.06 26.63
CA ALA A 57 -5.84 -2.71 26.26
C ALA A 57 -7.36 -2.61 26.10
N LEU A 58 -8.03 -3.71 25.74
CA LEU A 58 -9.50 -3.75 25.63
C LEU A 58 -10.17 -3.58 27.00
N LEU A 59 -9.48 -3.94 28.08
CA LEU A 59 -9.95 -3.79 29.47
C LEU A 59 -9.54 -2.45 30.08
N GLY A 60 -8.95 -1.54 29.30
CA GLY A 60 -8.47 -0.23 29.77
C GLY A 60 -7.13 -0.26 30.51
N ASN A 61 -6.44 -1.41 30.51
CA ASN A 61 -5.09 -1.51 31.07
C ASN A 61 -4.05 -1.15 30.01
N ALA A 62 -2.89 -0.63 30.43
CA ALA A 62 -1.80 -0.35 29.51
C ALA A 62 -1.12 -1.66 29.05
N PRO A 63 -1.00 -1.93 27.75
CA PRO A 63 -0.29 -3.10 27.26
C PRO A 63 1.20 -3.01 27.53
N PRO A 64 1.89 -4.16 27.69
CA PRO A 64 3.33 -4.18 27.85
C PRO A 64 4.02 -3.69 26.58
N SER A 65 5.13 -2.96 26.75
CA SER A 65 5.97 -2.54 25.62
C SER A 65 6.65 -3.75 24.96
N PHE A 66 6.65 -3.81 23.63
CA PHE A 66 7.33 -4.86 22.86
C PHE A 66 8.11 -4.27 21.68
N LEU A 67 9.09 -5.03 21.18
CA LEU A 67 9.94 -4.67 20.05
C LEU A 67 9.90 -5.78 19.00
N CYS A 68 9.49 -5.45 17.78
CA CYS A 68 9.51 -6.37 16.64
C CYS A 68 10.85 -6.26 15.90
N TYR A 69 11.71 -7.27 16.01
CA TYR A 69 13.02 -7.32 15.33
C TYR A 69 13.02 -8.29 14.13
N GLY A 70 13.93 -8.05 13.18
CA GLY A 70 14.19 -8.97 12.06
C GLY A 70 14.70 -8.26 10.81
N GLN A 71 15.14 -9.02 9.81
CA GLN A 71 15.66 -8.50 8.54
C GLN A 71 14.63 -7.65 7.77
N THR A 72 15.06 -6.79 6.85
CA THR A 72 14.16 -5.96 6.03
C THR A 72 13.31 -6.84 5.10
N GLY A 73 12.13 -6.35 4.71
CA GLY A 73 11.23 -7.08 3.80
C GLY A 73 10.52 -8.30 4.43
N THR A 74 10.69 -8.57 5.72
CA THR A 74 10.00 -9.69 6.38
C THR A 74 8.56 -9.37 6.80
N GLY A 75 8.06 -8.14 6.59
CA GLY A 75 6.71 -7.73 7.00
C GLY A 75 6.58 -7.47 8.50
N LYS A 76 7.56 -6.76 9.08
CA LYS A 76 7.48 -6.30 10.48
C LYS A 76 6.66 -5.02 10.65
N THR A 77 6.60 -4.23 9.57
CA THR A 77 5.74 -3.07 9.41
C THR A 77 4.40 -3.56 8.91
#